data_AF-A0A7Y8M108-F1
#
_entry.id   AF-A0A7Y8M108-F1
#
_cell.length_a   1.000
_cell.length_b   1.000
_cell.length_c   1.000
_cell.angle_alpha   90.00
_cell.angle_beta   90.00
_cell.angle_gamma   90.00
#
_symmetry.space_group_name_H-M   'P 1'
#
loop_
_entity.id
_entity.type
_entity.pdbx_description
1 polymer ?
#
loop_
_entity_poly.entity_id
_entity_poly.type
_entity_poly.pdbx_seq_one_letter_code
_entity_poly.pdbx_strand_id
1 'polypeptide(L)'
;VPVLWTYLGRNVGYLAKKELLRNPVLRYGFPVIGVVPIDRSNTAAAVSGARLAAENLRKGKSYVVYPEGTRSRDGRLLPFKKGAFIMAMDAGVPVVPVTVSGGTVVMPKGGMRIYPSTIRITVHEPIPAGSYSRETLADLISLTRTKIQSALI
;
A
#
# COMPACT_ATOMS: atom_id res chain seq x y z
N VAL A 1 8.57 2.97 1.20
CA VAL A 1 9.36 4.19 0.91
C VAL A 1 8.36 5.33 0.87
N PRO A 2 8.47 6.39 1.69
CA PRO A 2 7.41 7.42 1.80
C PRO A 2 7.35 8.38 0.61
N VAL A 3 7.92 8.04 -0.55
CA VAL A 3 7.97 8.88 -1.76
C VAL A 3 6.58 9.27 -2.29
N LEU A 4 5.56 8.43 -2.05
CA LEU A 4 4.19 8.77 -2.43
C LEU A 4 3.58 9.85 -1.54
N TRP A 5 3.98 9.95 -0.27
CA TRP A 5 3.52 10.99 0.65
C TRP A 5 4.01 12.38 0.21
N THR A 6 5.25 12.46 -0.29
CA THR A 6 5.83 13.71 -0.78
C THR A 6 5.27 14.14 -2.14
N TYR A 7 4.77 13.20 -2.96
CA TYR A 7 4.34 13.49 -4.33
C TYR A 7 2.82 13.72 -4.48
N LEU A 8 1.99 13.02 -3.70
CA LEU A 8 0.53 13.04 -3.92
C LEU A 8 -0.17 14.31 -3.41
N GLY A 9 0.53 15.20 -2.68
CA GLY A 9 -0.03 16.48 -2.19
C GLY A 9 -1.27 16.35 -1.31
N ARG A 10 -1.57 15.14 -0.82
CA ARG A 10 -2.76 14.79 -0.04
C ARG A 10 -2.34 14.12 1.25
N ASN A 11 -3.16 14.30 2.28
CA ASN A 11 -2.94 13.66 3.58
C ASN A 11 -3.29 12.16 3.48
N VAL A 12 -2.35 11.38 2.94
CA VAL A 12 -2.46 9.94 2.75
C VAL A 12 -1.91 9.19 3.96
N GLY A 13 -2.73 8.32 4.55
CA GLY A 13 -2.27 7.35 5.53
C GLY A 13 -1.51 6.20 4.88
N TYR A 14 -0.78 5.41 5.66
CA TYR A 14 -0.23 4.13 5.18
C TYR A 14 -0.86 2.95 5.92
N LEU A 15 -1.11 1.85 5.22
CA LEU A 15 -1.42 0.59 5.91
C LEU A 15 -0.12 -0.19 6.10
N ALA A 16 0.30 -0.28 7.35
CA ALA A 16 1.54 -0.94 7.73
C ALA A 16 1.29 -2.14 8.65
N LYS A 17 2.20 -3.10 8.58
CA LYS A 17 2.32 -4.20 9.54
C LYS A 17 2.52 -3.64 10.95
N LYS A 18 1.77 -4.15 11.93
CA LYS A 18 1.95 -3.77 13.35
C LYS A 18 3.39 -4.01 13.83
N GLU A 19 4.08 -5.00 13.27
CA GLU A 19 5.49 -5.30 13.60
C GLU A 19 6.46 -4.18 13.22
N LEU A 20 6.10 -3.30 12.27
CA LEU A 20 6.91 -2.12 11.93
C LEU A 20 6.94 -1.10 13.06
N LEU A 21 5.95 -1.09 13.95
CA LEU A 21 5.93 -0.27 15.17
C LEU A 21 6.91 -0.75 16.25
N ARG A 22 7.55 -1.92 16.09
CA ARG A 22 8.63 -2.35 16.99
C ARG A 22 9.91 -1.53 16.81
N ASN A 23 10.11 -0.92 15.65
CA ASN A 23 11.23 0.00 15.44
C ASN A 23 10.87 1.37 16.05
N PRO A 24 11.63 1.88 17.04
CA PRO A 24 11.29 3.12 17.74
C PRO A 24 11.22 4.34 16.80
N VAL A 25 12.06 4.41 15.76
CA VAL A 25 12.01 5.50 14.77
C VAL A 25 10.70 5.49 13.99
N LEU A 26 10.25 4.29 13.57
CA LEU A 26 8.98 4.14 12.86
C LEU A 26 7.77 4.31 13.80
N ARG A 27 7.91 3.92 15.07
CA ARG A 27 6.88 4.06 16.12
C ARG A 27 6.50 5.52 16.38
N TYR A 28 7.47 6.44 16.39
CA TYR A 28 7.20 7.86 16.62
C TYR A 28 6.72 8.59 15.35
N GLY A 29 7.17 8.17 14.15
CA GLY A 29 6.73 8.80 12.90
C GLY A 29 5.35 8.36 12.40
N PHE A 30 4.94 7.11 12.64
CA PHE A 30 3.71 6.54 12.07
C PHE A 30 2.39 7.18 12.54
N PRO A 31 2.24 7.63 13.80
CA PRO A 31 1.06 8.38 14.24
C PRO A 31 0.89 9.70 13.48
N VAL A 32 2.00 10.36 13.14
CA VAL A 32 2.00 11.65 12.41
C VAL A 32 1.59 11.47 10.94
N ILE A 33 1.88 10.31 10.35
CA ILE A 33 1.60 10.00 8.93
C ILE A 33 0.29 9.20 8.79
N GLY A 34 -0.56 9.14 9.83
CA GLY A 34 -1.87 8.48 9.77
C GLY A 34 -1.82 6.99 9.45
N VAL A 35 -0.77 6.30 9.91
CA VAL A 35 -0.56 4.87 9.63
C VAL A 35 -1.50 4.03 10.49
N VAL A 36 -2.38 3.24 9.86
CA VAL A 36 -3.24 2.29 10.60
C VAL A 36 -2.52 0.95 10.68
N PRO A 37 -2.10 0.50 11.88
CA PRO A 37 -1.47 -0.80 12.05
C PRO A 37 -2.51 -1.90 11.92
N ILE A 38 -2.33 -2.79 10.94
CA ILE A 38 -3.17 -3.98 10.82
C ILE A 38 -2.48 -5.12 11.58
N ASP A 39 -3.08 -5.52 12.69
CA ASP A 39 -2.70 -6.73 13.41
C ASP A 39 -3.32 -7.94 12.71
N ARG A 40 -2.50 -8.83 12.16
CA ARG A 40 -2.97 -10.02 11.43
C ARG A 40 -2.91 -11.30 12.27
N SER A 41 -2.36 -11.25 13.49
CA SER A 41 -2.27 -12.42 14.38
C SER A 41 -3.47 -12.57 15.30
N ASN A 42 -4.27 -11.50 15.48
CA ASN A 42 -5.50 -11.53 16.24
C ASN A 42 -6.68 -11.15 15.34
N THR A 43 -7.52 -12.12 15.02
CA THR A 43 -8.67 -11.98 14.10
C THR A 43 -9.64 -10.87 14.54
N ALA A 44 -9.85 -10.69 15.85
CA ALA A 44 -10.73 -9.64 16.36
C ALA A 44 -10.12 -8.24 16.20
N ALA A 45 -8.82 -8.09 16.48
CA ALA A 45 -8.09 -6.84 16.30
C ALA A 45 -7.89 -6.48 14.81
N ALA A 46 -7.76 -7.50 13.94
CA ALA A 46 -7.71 -7.33 12.49
C ALA A 46 -9.03 -6.74 11.96
N VAL A 47 -10.16 -7.25 12.46
CA VAL A 47 -11.51 -6.81 12.06
C VAL A 47 -11.79 -5.40 12.56
N SER A 48 -11.45 -5.07 13.81
CA SER A 48 -11.66 -3.71 14.34
C SER A 48 -10.78 -2.68 13.61
N GLY A 49 -9.51 -3.00 13.35
CA GLY A 49 -8.61 -2.15 12.57
C GLY A 49 -9.07 -1.96 11.12
N ALA A 50 -9.59 -3.03 10.49
CA ALA A 50 -10.15 -2.95 9.15
C ALA A 50 -11.44 -2.12 9.08
N ARG A 51 -12.33 -2.24 10.07
CA ARG A 51 -13.54 -1.41 10.18
C ARG A 51 -13.20 0.07 10.35
N LEU A 52 -12.26 0.38 11.25
CA LEU A 52 -11.81 1.76 11.45
C LEU A 52 -11.18 2.34 10.18
N ALA A 53 -10.37 1.56 9.46
CA ALA A 53 -9.80 1.99 8.19
C ALA A 53 -10.88 2.19 7.11
N ALA A 54 -11.89 1.32 7.05
CA ALA A 54 -13.03 1.46 6.14
C ALA A 54 -13.87 2.71 6.43
N GLU A 55 -14.16 3.02 7.71
CA GLU A 55 -14.84 4.26 8.08
C GLU A 55 -14.02 5.50 7.71
N ASN A 56 -12.71 5.48 7.95
CA ASN A 56 -11.82 6.56 7.58
C ASN A 56 -11.76 6.76 6.06
N LEU A 57 -11.73 5.67 5.28
CA LEU A 57 -11.81 5.69 3.83
C LEU A 57 -13.11 6.37 3.37
N ARG A 58 -14.26 6.03 3.97
CA ARG A 58 -15.56 6.66 3.68
C ARG A 58 -15.60 8.14 4.07
N LYS A 59 -14.83 8.56 5.09
CA LYS A 59 -14.67 9.97 5.50
C LYS A 59 -13.68 10.75 4.60
N GLY A 60 -13.25 10.18 3.47
CA GLY A 60 -12.39 10.85 2.50
C GLY A 60 -10.89 10.73 2.78
N LYS A 61 -10.46 9.94 3.79
CA LYS A 61 -9.05 9.61 3.93
C LYS A 61 -8.63 8.63 2.85
N SER A 62 -7.38 8.73 2.41
CA SER A 62 -6.77 7.82 1.43
C SER A 62 -5.66 7.03 2.10
N TYR A 63 -5.50 5.76 1.73
CA TYR A 63 -4.42 4.93 2.26
C TYR A 63 -3.52 4.41 1.15
N VAL A 64 -2.21 4.54 1.34
CA VAL A 64 -1.20 3.92 0.49
C VAL A 64 -0.84 2.55 1.04
N VAL A 65 -0.82 1.55 0.16
CA VAL A 65 -0.46 0.18 0.51
C VAL A 65 0.54 -0.37 -0.48
N TYR A 66 1.58 -1.03 0.04
CA TYR A 66 2.47 -1.87 -0.76
C TYR A 66 2.00 -3.31 -0.62
N PRO A 67 1.25 -3.85 -1.60
CA PRO A 67 0.59 -5.16 -1.46
C PRO A 67 1.58 -6.33 -1.34
N GLU A 68 2.81 -6.16 -1.81
CA GLU A 68 3.92 -7.10 -1.66
C GLU A 68 4.37 -7.24 -0.18
N GLY A 69 4.25 -6.16 0.59
CA GLY A 69 4.61 -6.10 2.01
C GLY A 69 6.11 -6.17 2.31
N THR A 70 6.97 -6.15 1.29
CA THR A 70 8.43 -6.01 1.40
C THR A 70 8.97 -5.42 0.11
N ARG A 71 10.20 -4.88 0.16
CA ARG A 71 10.89 -4.39 -1.04
C ARG A 71 11.36 -5.57 -1.89
N SER A 72 11.21 -5.46 -3.20
CA SER A 72 11.84 -6.36 -4.16
C SER A 72 13.38 -6.25 -4.10
N ARG A 73 14.08 -7.33 -4.49
CA ARG A 73 15.56 -7.35 -4.59
C ARG A 73 16.02 -6.96 -5.99
N ASP A 74 15.28 -7.37 -7.00
CA ASP A 74 15.61 -7.29 -8.42
C ASP A 74 14.70 -6.31 -9.19
N GLY A 75 13.78 -5.64 -8.49
CA GLY A 75 12.84 -4.68 -9.10
C GLY A 75 11.58 -5.33 -9.65
N ARG A 76 11.47 -6.66 -9.64
CA ARG A 76 10.25 -7.37 -10.06
C ARG A 76 9.17 -7.31 -8.99
N LEU A 77 7.90 -7.26 -9.42
CA LEU A 77 6.75 -7.32 -8.51
C LEU A 77 6.66 -8.70 -7.85
N LEU A 78 6.63 -8.70 -6.52
CA LEU A 78 6.32 -9.87 -5.72
C LEU A 78 4.81 -10.17 -5.70
N PRO A 79 4.39 -11.35 -5.20
CA PRO A 79 2.97 -11.66 -5.04
C PRO A 79 2.25 -10.66 -4.14
N PHE A 80 1.04 -10.27 -4.54
CA PHE A 80 0.22 -9.31 -3.83
C PHE A 80 -0.62 -9.99 -2.74
N LYS A 81 -0.68 -9.36 -1.56
CA LYS A 81 -1.50 -9.83 -0.45
C LYS A 81 -2.92 -9.29 -0.54
N LYS A 82 -3.90 -10.16 -0.32
CA LYS A 82 -5.34 -9.87 -0.46
C LYS A 82 -5.93 -8.83 0.51
N GLY A 83 -5.33 -8.61 1.68
CA GLY A 83 -5.97 -7.87 2.78
C GLY A 83 -6.35 -6.42 2.45
N ALA A 84 -5.55 -5.71 1.67
CA ALA A 84 -5.83 -4.34 1.27
C ALA A 84 -6.99 -4.24 0.28
N PHE A 85 -7.07 -5.19 -0.65
CA PHE A 85 -8.13 -5.30 -1.65
C PHE A 85 -9.46 -5.64 -0.99
N ILE A 86 -9.45 -6.56 -0.02
CA ILE A 86 -10.62 -6.88 0.80
C ILE A 86 -11.13 -5.63 1.53
N MET A 87 -10.23 -4.85 2.14
CA MET A 87 -10.61 -3.62 2.83
C MET A 87 -11.24 -2.60 1.88
N ALA A 88 -10.66 -2.39 0.69
CA ALA A 88 -11.21 -1.46 -0.29
C ALA A 88 -12.60 -1.91 -0.79
N MET A 89 -12.78 -3.21 -1.02
CA MET A 89 -14.05 -3.83 -1.39
C MET A 89 -15.10 -3.67 -0.30
N ASP A 90 -14.79 -4.05 0.95
CA ASP A 90 -15.70 -3.92 2.10
C ASP A 90 -16.06 -2.44 2.40
N ALA A 91 -15.12 -1.52 2.14
CA ALA A 91 -15.33 -0.09 2.29
C ALA A 91 -16.13 0.54 1.13
N GLY A 92 -16.24 -0.13 -0.02
CA GLY A 92 -16.88 0.37 -1.22
C GLY A 92 -16.11 1.49 -1.93
N VAL A 93 -14.78 1.51 -1.79
CA VAL A 93 -13.91 2.59 -2.31
C VAL A 93 -13.02 2.08 -3.45
N PRO A 94 -12.61 2.94 -4.40
CA PRO A 94 -11.77 2.50 -5.50
C PRO A 94 -10.33 2.19 -5.04
N VAL A 95 -9.69 1.26 -5.76
CA VAL A 95 -8.26 1.01 -5.68
C VAL A 95 -7.59 1.77 -6.81
N VAL A 96 -6.62 2.63 -6.49
CA VAL A 96 -5.83 3.36 -7.49
C VAL A 96 -4.47 2.69 -7.64
N PRO A 97 -4.19 2.00 -8.75
CA PRO A 97 -2.88 1.40 -8.97
C PRO A 97 -1.82 2.49 -9.17
N VAL A 98 -0.65 2.32 -8.55
CA VAL A 98 0.48 3.24 -8.70
C VAL A 98 1.75 2.44 -8.95
N THR A 99 2.42 2.73 -10.06
CA THR A 99 3.73 2.16 -10.38
C THR A 99 4.83 3.07 -9.86
N VAL A 100 5.86 2.47 -9.24
CA VAL A 100 7.03 3.20 -8.76
C VAL A 100 8.29 2.48 -9.28
N SER A 101 8.99 3.11 -10.21
CA SER A 101 10.21 2.59 -10.84
C SER A 101 11.45 3.36 -10.33
N GLY A 102 12.61 2.70 -10.28
CA GLY A 102 13.88 3.29 -9.83
C GLY A 102 14.15 3.21 -8.32
N GLY A 103 13.20 2.74 -7.51
CA GLY A 103 13.36 2.64 -6.06
C GLY A 103 14.47 1.69 -5.60
N THR A 104 14.75 0.63 -6.36
CA THR A 104 15.85 -0.33 -6.08
C THR A 104 17.23 0.29 -6.28
N VAL A 105 17.37 1.22 -7.22
CA VAL A 105 18.62 1.95 -7.48
C VAL A 105 18.85 3.00 -6.41
N VAL A 106 17.80 3.74 -6.04
CA VAL A 106 17.87 4.78 -5.00
C VAL A 106 18.26 4.20 -3.65
N MET A 107 17.66 3.08 -3.24
CA MET A 107 17.99 2.44 -1.97
C MET A 107 17.87 0.90 -2.07
N PRO A 108 18.97 0.22 -2.43
CA PRO A 108 19.00 -1.23 -2.54
C PRO A 108 18.56 -1.93 -1.24
N LYS A 109 17.91 -3.09 -1.39
CA LYS A 109 17.43 -3.87 -0.24
C LYS A 109 18.61 -4.36 0.59
N GLY A 110 18.55 -4.13 1.90
CA GLY A 110 19.60 -4.52 2.86
C GLY A 110 20.61 -3.41 3.15
N GLY A 111 20.64 -2.34 2.37
CA GLY A 111 21.40 -1.13 2.67
C GLY A 111 20.53 -0.03 3.28
N MET A 112 21.19 0.94 3.91
CA MET A 112 20.60 2.23 4.32
C MET A 112 21.14 3.41 3.49
N ARG A 113 22.09 3.16 2.59
CA ARG A 113 22.70 4.20 1.75
C ARG A 113 21.76 4.57 0.61
N ILE A 114 21.55 5.86 0.45
CA ILE A 114 20.69 6.45 -0.58
C ILE A 114 21.59 6.97 -1.70
N TYR A 115 21.30 6.58 -2.94
CA TYR A 115 22.02 7.02 -4.13
C TYR A 115 21.15 8.02 -4.90
N PRO A 116 21.71 9.17 -5.34
CA PRO A 116 21.00 10.07 -6.24
C PRO A 116 20.60 9.33 -7.52
N SER A 117 19.30 9.28 -7.80
CA SER A 117 18.74 8.66 -9.00
C SER A 117 17.32 9.18 -9.24
N THR A 118 16.76 8.86 -10.40
CA THR A 118 15.40 9.27 -10.78
C THR A 118 14.39 8.21 -10.37
N ILE A 119 13.33 8.62 -9.67
CA ILE A 119 12.16 7.79 -9.41
C ILE A 119 11.05 8.21 -10.37
N ARG A 120 10.47 7.25 -11.08
CA ARG A 120 9.28 7.48 -11.91
C ARG A 120 8.05 6.95 -11.20
N ILE A 121 7.03 7.79 -11.09
CA ILE A 121 5.75 7.45 -10.48
C ILE A 121 4.68 7.57 -11.56
N THR A 122 3.95 6.48 -11.79
CA THR A 122 2.82 6.46 -12.73
C THR A 122 1.56 6.13 -11.96
N VAL A 123 0.61 7.07 -11.93
CA VAL A 123 -0.72 6.86 -11.34
C VAL A 123 -1.66 6.39 -12.43
N HIS A 124 -2.34 5.27 -12.19
CA HIS A 124 -3.25 4.66 -13.14
C HIS A 124 -4.70 5.01 -12.84
N GLU A 125 -5.59 4.68 -13.78
CA GLU A 125 -7.03 4.82 -13.57
C GLU A 125 -7.53 4.02 -12.36
N PRO A 126 -8.45 4.60 -11.56
CA PRO A 126 -9.07 3.91 -10.43
C PRO A 126 -9.84 2.66 -10.87
N ILE A 127 -9.71 1.59 -10.10
CA ILE A 127 -10.50 0.36 -10.24
C ILE A 127 -11.62 0.38 -9.19
N PRO A 128 -12.90 0.23 -9.56
CA PRO A 128 -14.02 0.25 -8.63
C PRO A 128 -14.08 -1.05 -7.81
N ALA A 129 -13.31 -1.14 -6.73
CA ALA A 129 -13.21 -2.37 -5.93
C ALA A 129 -14.54 -2.80 -5.29
N GLY A 130 -15.47 -1.86 -5.06
CA GLY A 130 -16.81 -2.17 -4.55
C GLY A 130 -17.69 -2.98 -5.51
N SER A 131 -17.34 -3.07 -6.80
CA SER A 131 -18.03 -3.90 -7.79
C SER A 131 -17.57 -5.36 -7.81
N TYR A 132 -16.58 -5.71 -7.00
CA TYR A 132 -16.03 -7.06 -6.89
C TYR A 132 -16.61 -7.79 -5.67
N SER A 133 -16.60 -9.12 -5.71
CA SER A 133 -16.97 -10.00 -4.61
C SER A 133 -15.75 -10.76 -4.06
N ARG A 134 -15.98 -11.57 -3.01
CA ARG A 134 -14.95 -12.47 -2.47
C ARG A 134 -14.47 -13.50 -3.50
N GLU A 135 -15.32 -13.87 -4.44
CA GLU A 135 -15.03 -14.84 -5.51
C GLU A 135 -14.17 -14.21 -6.60
N THR A 136 -14.49 -12.97 -7.00
CA THR A 136 -13.74 -12.22 -8.04
C THR A 136 -12.55 -11.42 -7.50
N LEU A 137 -12.19 -11.64 -6.23
CA LEU A 137 -11.09 -10.93 -5.57
C LEU A 137 -9.74 -11.19 -6.25
N ALA A 138 -9.54 -12.41 -6.76
CA ALA A 138 -8.34 -12.77 -7.50
C ALA A 138 -8.18 -11.91 -8.77
N ASP A 139 -9.29 -11.62 -9.46
CA ASP A 139 -9.31 -10.81 -10.68
C ASP A 139 -8.96 -9.36 -10.38
N LEU A 140 -9.50 -8.79 -9.30
CA LEU A 140 -9.13 -7.44 -8.85
C LEU A 140 -7.62 -7.33 -8.58
N ILE A 141 -7.06 -8.32 -7.88
CA ILE A 141 -5.63 -8.37 -7.56
C ILE A 141 -4.80 -8.49 -8.85
N SER A 142 -5.21 -9.39 -9.75
CA SER A 142 -4.54 -9.63 -11.03
C SER A 142 -4.56 -8.39 -11.92
N LEU A 143 -5.72 -7.77 -12.10
CA LEU A 143 -5.90 -6.52 -12.85
C LEU A 143 -5.05 -5.39 -12.29
N THR A 144 -5.06 -5.22 -10.97
CA THR A 144 -4.23 -4.20 -10.30
C THR A 144 -2.74 -4.45 -10.56
N ARG A 145 -2.30 -5.71 -10.44
CA ARG A 145 -0.91 -6.09 -10.69
C ARG A 145 -0.52 -5.82 -12.14
N THR A 146 -1.35 -6.20 -13.10
CA THR A 146 -1.11 -5.97 -14.54
C THR A 146 -1.01 -4.48 -14.86
N LYS A 147 -1.91 -3.64 -14.32
CA LYS A 147 -1.80 -2.18 -14.46
C LYS A 147 -0.49 -1.65 -13.89
N ILE A 148 -0.11 -2.06 -12.67
CA ILE A 148 1.16 -1.64 -12.08
C ILE A 148 2.36 -2.09 -12.93
N GLN A 149 2.32 -3.33 -13.43
CA GLN A 149 3.39 -3.89 -14.24
C GLN A 149 3.56 -3.20 -15.59
N SER A 150 2.46 -2.73 -16.20
CA SER A 150 2.48 -2.10 -17.53
C SER A 150 3.35 -0.84 -17.64
N ALA A 151 3.64 -0.18 -16.51
CA ALA A 151 4.45 1.03 -16.46
C ALA A 151 5.80 0.83 -15.72
N LEU A 152 6.17 -0.42 -15.42
CA LEU A 152 7.50 -0.72 -14.88
C LEU A 152 8.55 -0.62 -15.99
N ILE A 153 9.72 -0.09 -15.62
CA ILE A 153 10.86 0.16 -16.51
C ILE A 153 12.07 -0.54 -15.91
#